data_AF-A0A4Q6DL70-F1
#
_entry.id   AF-A0A4Q6DL70-F1
#
_cell.length_a   1.000
_cell.length_b   1.000
_cell.length_c   1.000
_cell.angle_alpha   90.00
_cell.angle_beta   90.00
_cell.angle_gamma   90.00
#
_symmetry.space_group_name_H-M   'P 1'
#
loop_
_entity.id
_entity.type
_entity.pdbx_description
1 polymer ?
#
loop_
_entity_poly.entity_id
_entity_poly.type
_entity_poly.pdbx_seq_one_letter_code
_entity_poly.pdbx_strand_id
1 'polypeptide(L)'
;MDHFIIDFDSTFTQVEALDELARISLKTHPDREKIYKEIEDLTNLAMEGKLSFSQSLEARVKLLQANRDHLKLLVTHLKKKVSTSFSRNTIFFKNHQDEVLIVSGGFKEFITPVVT
;
A
#
# COMPACT_ATOMS: atom_id res chain seq x y z
N MET A 1 15.16 -24.52 0.27
CA MET A 1 13.76 -24.21 -0.02
C MET A 1 13.77 -22.82 -0.59
N ASP A 2 13.23 -22.68 -1.80
CA ASP A 2 13.20 -21.39 -2.49
C ASP A 2 11.93 -20.66 -2.07
N HIS A 3 12.04 -19.35 -1.82
CA HIS A 3 10.91 -18.51 -1.41
C HIS A 3 10.66 -17.42 -2.45
N PHE A 4 9.39 -17.11 -2.67
CA PHE A 4 8.98 -15.93 -3.44
C PHE A 4 8.78 -14.77 -2.49
N ILE A 5 9.69 -13.80 -2.52
CA ILE A 5 9.56 -12.56 -1.75
C ILE A 5 8.88 -11.52 -2.63
N ILE A 6 7.73 -11.04 -2.18
CA ILE A 6 6.83 -10.19 -2.96
C ILE A 6 6.55 -8.91 -2.19
N ASP A 7 6.75 -7.76 -2.83
CA ASP A 7 6.30 -6.49 -2.27
C ASP A 7 4.78 -6.35 -2.42
N PHE A 8 4.18 -5.54 -1.55
CA PHE A 8 2.75 -5.29 -1.57
C PHE A 8 2.41 -4.17 -2.55
N ASP A 9 2.89 -2.95 -2.27
CA ASP A 9 2.58 -1.75 -3.03
C ASP A 9 3.25 -1.81 -4.41
N SER A 10 2.52 -1.35 -5.45
CA SER A 10 2.96 -1.39 -6.85
C SER A 10 3.45 -2.76 -7.38
N THR A 11 3.18 -3.85 -6.65
CA THR A 11 3.58 -5.22 -6.98
C THR A 11 2.39 -6.17 -6.83
N PHE A 12 1.97 -6.49 -5.60
CA PHE A 12 0.74 -7.25 -5.37
C PHE A 12 -0.50 -6.40 -5.68
N THR A 13 -0.49 -5.13 -5.29
CA THR A 13 -1.49 -4.11 -5.67
C THR A 13 -0.97 -3.22 -6.80
N GLN A 14 -1.88 -2.65 -7.57
CA GLN A 14 -1.59 -1.73 -8.67
C GLN A 14 -1.34 -0.29 -8.23
N VAL A 15 -1.41 -0.03 -6.93
CA VAL A 15 -1.43 1.30 -6.33
C VAL A 15 -0.62 1.30 -5.04
N GLU A 16 -0.19 2.49 -4.63
CA GLU A 16 0.37 2.78 -3.32
C GLU A 16 -0.77 2.91 -2.28
N ALA A 17 -0.79 2.03 -1.29
CA ALA A 17 -1.87 1.97 -0.31
C ALA A 17 -1.98 3.23 0.55
N LEU A 18 -0.86 3.89 0.86
CA LEU A 18 -0.88 5.13 1.64
C LEU A 18 -1.44 6.32 0.86
N ASP A 19 -1.20 6.38 -0.44
CA ASP A 19 -1.75 7.42 -1.31
C ASP A 19 -3.28 7.25 -1.43
N GLU A 20 -3.75 6.01 -1.57
CA GLU A 20 -5.19 5.71 -1.53
C GLU A 20 -5.80 6.02 -0.16
N LEU A 21 -5.09 5.74 0.93
CA LEU A 21 -5.56 6.09 2.28
C LEU A 21 -5.69 7.60 2.44
N ALA A 22 -4.74 8.39 1.93
CA ALA A 22 -4.82 9.84 1.92
C ALA A 22 -6.06 10.32 1.18
N ARG A 23 -6.34 9.74 -0.01
CA ARG A 23 -7.53 10.09 -0.81
C ARG A 23 -8.84 9.82 -0.06
N ILE A 24 -8.88 8.77 0.73
CA ILE A 24 -10.04 8.41 1.56
C ILE A 24 -10.17 9.39 2.73
N SER A 25 -9.10 9.61 3.48
CA SER A 25 -9.15 10.39 4.72
C SER A 25 -9.31 11.89 4.50
N LEU A 26 -8.73 12.44 3.44
CA LEU A 26 -8.73 13.87 3.14
C LEU A 26 -9.83 14.26 2.15
N LYS A 27 -10.81 13.39 1.91
CA LYS A 27 -11.89 13.60 0.93
C LYS A 27 -12.56 14.97 1.06
N THR A 28 -12.76 15.46 2.29
CA THR A 28 -13.40 16.74 2.61
C THR A 28 -12.41 17.83 3.05
N HIS A 29 -11.09 17.58 3.00
CA HIS A 29 -10.09 18.55 3.42
C HIS A 29 -9.89 19.63 2.33
N PRO A 30 -9.86 20.92 2.67
CA PRO A 30 -9.73 22.00 1.68
C PRO A 30 -8.40 21.92 0.90
N ASP A 31 -7.31 21.56 1.57
CA ASP A 31 -5.97 21.46 0.95
C ASP A 31 -5.62 20.06 0.42
N ARG A 32 -6.60 19.17 0.22
CA ARG A 32 -6.33 17.75 -0.06
C ARG A 32 -5.39 17.53 -1.25
N GLU A 33 -5.52 18.31 -2.33
CA GLU A 33 -4.68 18.15 -3.53
C GLU A 33 -3.22 18.48 -3.26
N LYS A 34 -2.97 19.49 -2.41
CA LYS A 34 -1.62 19.84 -1.97
C LYS A 34 -1.03 18.72 -1.12
N ILE A 35 -1.82 18.18 -0.19
CA ILE A 35 -1.37 17.10 0.69
C ILE A 35 -1.12 15.81 -0.10
N TYR A 36 -1.95 15.48 -1.09
CA TYR A 36 -1.73 14.33 -1.98
C TYR A 36 -0.40 14.43 -2.70
N LYS A 37 -0.12 15.60 -3.29
CA LYS A 37 1.15 15.84 -3.96
C LYS A 37 2.34 15.71 -3.00
N GLU A 38 2.23 16.25 -1.79
CA GLU A 38 3.28 16.14 -0.78
C GLU A 38 3.55 14.68 -0.38
N ILE A 39 2.51 13.87 -0.24
CA ILE A 39 2.65 12.43 0.05
C ILE A 39 3.31 11.70 -1.13
N GLU A 40 2.86 11.96 -2.36
CA GLU A 40 3.44 11.37 -3.58
C GLU A 40 4.92 11.73 -3.75
N ASP A 41 5.28 13.01 -3.55
CA ASP A 41 6.65 13.49 -3.59
C ASP A 41 7.53 12.80 -2.53
N LEU A 42 7.04 12.63 -1.30
CA LEU A 42 7.74 11.90 -0.23
C LEU A 42 7.92 10.41 -0.54
N THR A 43 6.93 9.77 -1.18
CA THR A 43 7.02 8.38 -1.64
C THR A 43 8.10 8.25 -2.71
N ASN A 44 8.08 9.12 -3.73
CA ASN A 44 9.06 9.12 -4.81
C ASN A 44 10.50 9.34 -4.30
N LEU A 45 10.71 10.31 -3.40
CA LEU A 45 12.03 10.56 -2.81
C LEU A 45 12.58 9.34 -2.04
N ALA A 46 11.72 8.57 -1.39
CA ALA A 46 12.12 7.37 -0.68
C ALA A 46 12.49 6.23 -1.63
N MET A 47 11.68 6.00 -2.67
CA MET A 47 11.95 5.00 -3.69
C MET A 47 13.23 5.30 -4.48
N GLU A 48 13.52 6.58 -4.74
CA GLU A 48 14.76 7.04 -5.37
C GLU A 48 15.99 6.98 -4.44
N GLY A 49 15.81 6.63 -3.16
CA GLY A 49 16.89 6.57 -2.17
C GLY A 49 17.40 7.94 -1.71
N LYS A 50 16.70 9.03 -2.04
CA LYS A 50 17.04 10.41 -1.65
C LYS A 50 16.57 10.76 -0.23
N LEU A 51 15.57 10.03 0.26
CA LEU A 51 15.04 10.14 1.63
C LEU A 51 15.02 8.73 2.26
N SER A 52 15.38 8.61 3.54
CA SER A 52 15.28 7.29 4.17
C SER A 52 13.82 6.84 4.28
N PHE A 53 13.60 5.54 4.17
CA PHE A 53 12.26 4.95 4.29
C PHE A 53 11.54 5.40 5.57
N SER A 54 12.22 5.35 6.72
CA SER A 54 11.64 5.74 8.02
C SER A 54 11.23 7.21 8.07
N GLN A 55 12.06 8.12 7.54
CA GLN A 55 11.73 9.55 7.49
C GLN A 55 10.54 9.83 6.56
N SER A 56 10.52 9.20 5.39
CA SER A 56 9.40 9.31 4.46
C SER A 56 8.11 8.77 5.05
N LEU A 57 8.14 7.61 5.70
CA LEU A 57 6.98 7.01 6.35
C LEU A 57 6.44 7.92 7.47
N GLU A 58 7.32 8.42 8.35
CA GLU A 58 6.91 9.31 9.43
C GLU A 58 6.24 10.59 8.90
N ALA A 59 6.83 11.22 7.89
CA ALA A 59 6.30 12.43 7.28
C ALA A 59 4.93 12.17 6.62
N ARG A 60 4.80 11.12 5.82
CA ARG A 60 3.54 10.75 5.16
C ARG A 60 2.44 10.43 6.17
N VAL A 61 2.73 9.66 7.22
CA VAL A 61 1.73 9.28 8.22
C VAL A 61 1.14 10.50 8.94
N LYS A 62 1.94 11.55 9.20
CA LYS A 62 1.44 12.80 9.79
C LYS A 62 0.45 13.54 8.90
N LEU A 63 0.58 13.40 7.59
CA LEU A 63 -0.27 14.07 6.59
C LEU A 63 -1.59 13.35 6.35
N LEU A 64 -1.67 12.04 6.61
CA LEU A 64 -2.84 11.23 6.29
C LEU A 64 -4.12 11.68 7.01
N GLN A 65 -4.04 12.14 8.26
CA GLN A 65 -5.22 12.41 9.11
C GLN A 65 -6.24 11.23 9.10
N ALA A 66 -5.75 10.00 9.01
CA ALA A 66 -6.58 8.81 8.85
C ALA A 66 -7.03 8.19 10.19
N ASN A 67 -8.12 7.44 10.15
CA ASN A 67 -8.66 6.70 11.30
C ASN A 67 -9.00 5.24 10.89
N ARG A 68 -9.42 4.42 11.86
CA ARG A 68 -9.71 3.00 11.65
C ARG A 68 -10.87 2.74 10.68
N ASP A 69 -11.83 3.65 10.54
CA ASP A 69 -12.93 3.49 9.58
C ASP A 69 -12.45 3.73 8.14
N HIS A 70 -11.48 4.63 7.94
CA HIS A 70 -10.82 4.78 6.63
C HIS A 70 -10.09 3.50 6.21
N LEU A 71 -9.52 2.73 7.14
CA LEU A 71 -8.87 1.45 6.82
C LEU A 71 -9.86 0.42 6.26
N LYS A 72 -11.09 0.37 6.76
CA LYS A 72 -12.13 -0.54 6.23
C LYS A 72 -12.48 -0.22 4.77
N LEU A 73 -12.56 1.08 4.46
CA LEU A 73 -12.78 1.56 3.10
C LEU A 73 -11.58 1.23 2.21
N LEU A 74 -10.36 1.45 2.71
CA LEU A 74 -9.12 1.15 2.02
C LEU A 74 -9.02 -0.33 1.65
N VAL A 75 -9.25 -1.25 2.59
CA VAL A 75 -9.20 -2.70 2.31
C VAL A 75 -10.18 -3.07 1.20
N THR A 76 -11.40 -2.53 1.24
CA THR A 76 -12.41 -2.76 0.20
C THR A 76 -11.96 -2.23 -1.17
N HIS A 77 -11.25 -1.11 -1.18
CA HIS A 77 -10.67 -0.52 -2.39
C HIS A 77 -9.52 -1.38 -2.93
N LEU A 78 -8.54 -1.74 -2.09
CA LEU A 78 -7.33 -2.47 -2.47
C LEU A 78 -7.63 -3.86 -3.02
N LYS A 79 -8.65 -4.56 -2.53
CA LYS A 79 -9.09 -5.85 -3.11
C LYS A 79 -9.46 -5.75 -4.59
N LYS A 80 -9.90 -4.57 -5.06
CA LYS A 80 -10.21 -4.31 -6.48
C LYS A 80 -8.99 -3.87 -7.28
N LYS A 81 -7.88 -3.63 -6.62
CA LYS A 81 -6.61 -3.16 -7.17
C LYS A 81 -5.52 -4.22 -7.13
N VAL A 82 -5.87 -5.50 -6.91
CA VAL A 82 -4.91 -6.60 -7.03
C VAL A 82 -4.39 -6.67 -8.47
N SER A 83 -3.07 -6.77 -8.61
CA SER A 83 -2.38 -6.83 -9.89
C SER A 83 -2.88 -7.99 -10.75
N THR A 84 -3.05 -7.74 -12.05
CA THR A 84 -3.66 -8.70 -12.98
C THR A 84 -2.86 -10.00 -13.12
N SER A 85 -1.55 -9.92 -12.94
CA SER A 85 -0.64 -11.07 -12.89
C SER A 85 -0.97 -12.02 -11.73
N PHE A 86 -1.28 -11.49 -10.55
CA PHE A 86 -1.66 -12.30 -9.38
C PHE A 86 -3.02 -12.95 -9.59
N SER A 87 -4.02 -12.16 -9.99
CA SER A 87 -5.37 -12.65 -10.27
C SER A 87 -5.38 -13.79 -11.31
N ARG A 88 -4.60 -13.65 -12.40
CA ARG A 88 -4.50 -14.69 -13.44
C ARG A 88 -3.79 -15.96 -12.95
N ASN A 89 -2.88 -15.85 -12.00
CA ASN A 89 -2.06 -16.96 -11.51
C ASN A 89 -2.49 -17.48 -10.13
N THR A 90 -3.76 -17.31 -9.75
CA THR A 90 -4.28 -17.71 -8.44
C THR A 90 -3.98 -19.17 -8.07
N ILE A 91 -3.99 -20.10 -9.05
CA ILE A 91 -3.67 -21.52 -8.84
C ILE A 91 -2.22 -21.70 -8.35
N PHE A 92 -1.27 -20.96 -8.95
CA PHE A 92 0.13 -21.01 -8.55
C PHE A 92 0.28 -20.58 -7.08
N PHE A 93 -0.26 -19.42 -6.72
CA PHE A 93 -0.16 -18.91 -5.34
C PHE A 93 -0.84 -19.82 -4.32
N LYS A 94 -1.95 -20.48 -4.70
CA LYS A 94 -2.59 -21.49 -3.84
C LYS A 94 -1.71 -22.72 -3.61
N ASN A 95 -1.01 -23.18 -4.64
CA ASN A 95 -0.14 -24.36 -4.55
C ASN A 95 1.19 -24.07 -3.83
N HIS A 96 1.63 -22.80 -3.82
CA HIS A 96 2.90 -22.35 -3.24
C HIS A 96 2.72 -21.45 -2.02
N GLN A 97 1.58 -21.55 -1.33
CA GLN A 97 1.23 -20.67 -0.21
C GLN A 97 2.24 -20.69 0.96
N ASP A 98 2.94 -21.80 1.17
CA ASP A 98 3.99 -21.93 2.20
C ASP A 98 5.35 -21.35 1.74
N GLU A 99 5.50 -21.05 0.44
CA GLU A 99 6.73 -20.56 -0.18
C GLU A 99 6.68 -19.06 -0.50
N VAL A 100 5.49 -18.45 -0.44
CA VAL A 100 5.26 -17.04 -0.79
C VAL A 100 5.23 -16.17 0.47
N LEU A 101 6.11 -15.16 0.51
CA LEU A 101 6.21 -14.20 1.59
C LEU A 101 5.98 -12.79 1.07
N ILE A 102 5.06 -12.07 1.73
CA ILE A 102 4.86 -10.64 1.46
C ILE A 102 5.71 -9.83 2.43
N VAL A 103 6.62 -9.02 1.88
CA VAL A 103 7.49 -8.11 2.62
C VAL A 103 7.20 -6.70 2.13
N SER A 104 6.68 -5.86 3.01
CA SER A 104 6.23 -4.51 2.64
C SER A 104 6.53 -3.52 3.76
N GLY A 105 6.73 -2.27 3.37
CA GLY A 105 6.79 -1.12 4.28
C GLY A 105 5.41 -0.61 4.75
N GLY A 106 4.32 -1.21 4.27
CA GLY A 106 2.94 -0.85 4.63
C GLY A 106 2.48 -1.42 5.97
N PHE A 107 1.19 -1.24 6.26
CA PHE A 107 0.59 -1.61 7.54
C PHE A 107 -0.16 -2.95 7.44
N LYS A 108 0.05 -3.83 8.44
CA LYS A 108 -0.60 -5.15 8.49
C LYS A 108 -2.13 -5.07 8.43
N GLU A 109 -2.69 -4.00 8.99
CA GLU A 109 -4.12 -3.72 9.08
C GLU A 109 -4.82 -3.69 7.72
N PHE A 110 -4.11 -3.33 6.63
CA PHE A 110 -4.66 -3.43 5.28
C PHE A 110 -4.01 -4.53 4.44
N ILE A 111 -2.74 -4.89 4.69
CA ILE A 111 -2.06 -5.94 3.91
C ILE A 111 -2.73 -7.29 4.15
N THR A 112 -2.80 -7.73 5.42
CA THR A 112 -3.32 -9.05 5.78
C THR A 112 -4.71 -9.32 5.18
N PRO A 113 -5.73 -8.48 5.41
CA PRO A 113 -7.07 -8.76 4.87
C PRO A 113 -7.18 -8.64 3.34
N VAL A 114 -6.20 -8.09 2.64
CA VAL A 114 -6.17 -8.01 1.16
C VAL A 114 -5.53 -9.27 0.55
N VAL A 115 -4.56 -9.87 1.23
CA VAL A 115 -3.76 -11.00 0.72
C VAL A 115 -4.27 -12.37 1.21
N THR A 116 -5.16 -12.38 2.22
CA THR A 116 -5.87 -13.56 2.75
C THR A 116 -7.36 -13.49 2.45
#